data_AF-A0A818CWI3-F1
#
_entry.id   AF-A0A818CWI3-F1
#
_cell.length_a   1.000
_cell.length_b   1.000
_cell.length_c   1.000
_cell.angle_alpha   90.00
_cell.angle_beta   90.00
_cell.angle_gamma   90.00
#
_symmetry.space_group_name_H-M   'P 1'
#
loop_
_entity.id
_entity.type
_entity.pdbx_description
1 polymer ?
#
loop_
_entity_poly.entity_id
_entity_poly.type
_entity_poly.pdbx_seq_one_letter_code
_entity_poly.pdbx_strand_id
1 'polypeptide(L)'
;MLQSRGITDLLVAEKKAQEIIEEARKRKNKRIKDAQNEAKFEIEQFKGERDQNYKALEEQQLGNRGKMVQESNVQTQIDIESLKAKYDSNKDELLERIMTTVCDIKPKSHINVRIE
;
A
#
# COMPACT_ATOMS: atom_id res chain seq x y z
N MET A 1 -21.06 -82.87 -13.30
CA MET A 1 -21.27 -82.06 -12.08
C MET A 1 -20.07 -81.17 -11.69
N LEU A 2 -18.79 -81.55 -11.95
CA LEU A 2 -17.64 -80.69 -11.64
C LEU A 2 -17.54 -79.40 -12.49
N GLN A 3 -17.93 -79.42 -13.77
CA GLN A 3 -17.88 -78.22 -14.64
C GLN A 3 -18.76 -77.06 -14.15
N SER A 4 -19.90 -77.35 -13.54
CA SER A 4 -20.82 -76.30 -13.05
C SER A 4 -20.30 -75.57 -11.80
N ARG A 5 -19.47 -76.22 -10.97
CA ARG A 5 -18.89 -75.61 -9.76
C ARG A 5 -17.75 -74.64 -10.09
N GLY A 6 -16.91 -74.98 -11.07
CA GLY A 6 -15.83 -74.09 -11.51
C GLY A 6 -16.34 -72.77 -12.10
N ILE A 7 -17.46 -72.81 -12.84
CA ILE A 7 -18.08 -71.61 -13.39
C ILE A 7 -18.64 -70.71 -12.27
N THR A 8 -19.31 -71.28 -11.26
CA THR A 8 -19.83 -70.50 -10.13
C THR A 8 -18.71 -69.83 -9.32
N ASP A 9 -17.58 -70.52 -9.12
CA ASP A 9 -16.44 -69.95 -8.40
C ASP A 9 -15.81 -68.78 -9.17
N LEU A 10 -15.71 -68.89 -10.50
CA LEU A 10 -15.24 -67.82 -11.37
C LEU A 10 -16.16 -66.60 -11.34
N LEU A 11 -17.48 -66.79 -11.36
CA LEU A 11 -18.46 -65.69 -11.25
C LEU A 11 -18.38 -64.98 -9.89
N VAL A 12 -18.17 -65.71 -8.80
CA VAL A 12 -17.95 -65.12 -7.46
C VAL A 12 -16.64 -64.35 -7.41
N ALA A 13 -15.57 -64.88 -8.01
CA ALA A 13 -14.29 -64.18 -8.10
C ALA A 13 -14.39 -62.91 -8.95
N GLU A 14 -15.10 -62.95 -10.08
CA GLU A 14 -15.36 -61.80 -10.93
C GLU A 14 -16.10 -60.69 -10.16
N LYS A 15 -17.18 -61.05 -9.44
CA LYS A 15 -17.95 -60.09 -8.65
C LYS A 15 -17.09 -59.43 -7.55
N LYS A 16 -16.28 -60.22 -6.83
CA LYS A 16 -15.34 -59.69 -5.84
C LYS A 16 -14.30 -58.76 -6.47
N ALA A 17 -13.77 -59.10 -7.64
CA ALA A 17 -12.82 -58.26 -8.35
C ALA A 17 -13.46 -56.93 -8.79
N GLN A 18 -14.69 -56.96 -9.29
CA GLN A 18 -15.46 -55.77 -9.65
C GLN A 18 -15.69 -54.87 -8.42
N GLU A 19 -16.13 -55.44 -7.29
CA GLU A 19 -16.34 -54.70 -6.04
C GLU A 19 -15.05 -54.02 -5.55
N ILE A 20 -13.91 -54.72 -5.60
CA ILE A 20 -12.59 -54.15 -5.23
C ILE A 20 -12.22 -52.97 -6.14
N ILE A 21 -12.46 -53.09 -7.45
CA ILE A 21 -12.16 -52.03 -8.42
C ILE A 21 -13.07 -50.82 -8.21
N GLU A 22 -14.36 -51.03 -8.00
CA GLU A 22 -15.32 -49.96 -7.73
C GLU A 22 -15.00 -49.21 -6.43
N GLU A 23 -14.65 -49.95 -5.37
CA GLU A 23 -14.26 -49.34 -4.10
C GLU A 23 -12.98 -48.51 -4.27
N ALA A 24 -11.98 -49.02 -4.99
CA ALA A 24 -10.76 -48.29 -5.30
C ALA A 24 -11.05 -47.00 -6.10
N ARG A 25 -11.93 -47.05 -7.11
CA ARG A 25 -12.36 -45.87 -7.88
C ARG A 25 -13.09 -44.85 -7.00
N LYS A 26 -14.00 -45.31 -6.12
CA LYS A 26 -14.74 -44.45 -5.19
C LYS A 26 -13.80 -43.77 -4.21
N ARG A 27 -12.83 -44.50 -3.65
CA ARG A 27 -11.77 -43.95 -2.77
C ARG A 27 -10.92 -42.91 -3.47
N LYS A 28 -10.50 -43.17 -4.72
CA LYS A 28 -9.75 -42.20 -5.54
C LYS A 28 -10.55 -40.91 -5.77
N ASN A 29 -11.80 -41.04 -6.21
CA ASN A 29 -12.67 -39.89 -6.48
C ASN A 29 -12.96 -39.08 -5.20
N LYS A 30 -13.11 -39.75 -4.06
CA LYS A 30 -13.26 -39.09 -2.77
C LYS A 30 -12.02 -38.25 -2.44
N ARG A 31 -10.81 -38.84 -2.53
CA ARG A 31 -9.55 -38.11 -2.28
C ARG A 31 -9.37 -36.89 -3.19
N ILE A 32 -9.76 -37.00 -4.47
CA ILE A 32 -9.70 -35.88 -5.41
C ILE A 32 -10.65 -34.75 -4.97
N LYS A 33 -11.88 -35.09 -4.58
CA LYS A 33 -12.86 -34.09 -4.11
C LYS A 33 -12.42 -33.44 -2.79
N ASP A 34 -11.91 -34.24 -1.87
CA ASP A 34 -11.42 -33.74 -0.58
C ASP A 34 -10.26 -32.75 -0.80
N ALA A 35 -9.27 -33.11 -1.64
CA ALA A 35 -8.16 -32.21 -1.99
C ALA A 35 -8.62 -30.93 -2.70
N GLN A 36 -9.62 -31.01 -3.58
CA GLN A 36 -10.19 -29.82 -4.25
C GLN A 36 -10.91 -28.90 -3.26
N ASN A 37 -11.63 -29.46 -2.29
CA ASN A 37 -12.33 -28.68 -1.28
C ASN A 37 -11.35 -28.04 -0.30
N GLU A 38 -10.32 -28.77 0.12
CA GLU A 38 -9.26 -28.26 0.99
C GLU A 38 -8.49 -27.11 0.34
N ALA A 39 -8.08 -27.26 -0.93
CA ALA A 39 -7.43 -26.18 -1.67
C ALA A 39 -8.33 -24.94 -1.83
N LYS A 40 -9.63 -25.12 -2.07
CA LYS A 40 -10.58 -24.00 -2.13
C LYS A 40 -10.71 -23.29 -0.78
N PHE A 41 -10.80 -24.06 0.29
CA PHE A 41 -10.87 -23.53 1.65
C PHE A 41 -9.62 -22.71 1.99
N GLU A 42 -8.42 -23.22 1.72
CA GLU A 42 -7.16 -22.49 1.92
C GLU A 42 -7.11 -21.19 1.11
N ILE A 43 -7.56 -21.22 -0.15
CA ILE A 43 -7.62 -20.01 -0.99
C ILE A 43 -8.57 -18.97 -0.41
N GLU A 44 -9.75 -19.38 0.06
CA GLU A 44 -10.72 -18.47 0.69
C GLU A 44 -10.19 -17.89 1.99
N GLN A 45 -9.54 -18.71 2.82
CA GLN A 45 -8.90 -18.24 4.06
C GLN A 45 -7.81 -17.21 3.76
N PHE A 46 -6.91 -17.52 2.82
CA PHE A 46 -5.84 -16.62 2.42
C PHE A 46 -6.37 -15.30 1.85
N LYS A 47 -7.43 -15.35 1.03
CA LYS A 47 -8.09 -14.13 0.54
C LYS A 47 -8.67 -13.31 1.69
N GLY A 48 -9.37 -13.94 2.63
CA GLY A 48 -9.93 -13.27 3.80
C GLY A 48 -8.85 -12.57 4.64
N GLU A 49 -7.75 -13.24 4.91
CA GLU A 49 -6.60 -12.66 5.62
C GLU A 49 -5.96 -11.49 4.85
N ARG A 50 -5.80 -11.62 3.53
CA ARG A 50 -5.23 -10.55 2.71
C ARG A 50 -6.14 -9.33 2.66
N ASP A 51 -7.44 -9.53 2.54
CA ASP A 51 -8.43 -8.45 2.53
C ASP A 51 -8.49 -7.73 3.87
N GLN A 52 -8.41 -8.45 4.99
CA GLN A 52 -8.31 -7.86 6.33
C GLN A 52 -7.03 -7.04 6.50
N ASN A 53 -5.88 -7.58 6.09
CA ASN A 53 -4.61 -6.87 6.14
C ASN A 53 -4.63 -5.62 5.25
N TYR A 54 -5.25 -5.70 4.07
CA TYR A 54 -5.38 -4.56 3.17
C TYR A 54 -6.22 -3.45 3.80
N LYS A 55 -7.39 -3.79 4.37
CA LYS A 55 -8.25 -2.82 5.07
C LYS A 55 -7.54 -2.18 6.26
N ALA A 56 -6.82 -2.96 7.06
CA ALA A 56 -6.04 -2.42 8.18
C ALA A 56 -4.95 -1.43 7.72
N LEU A 57 -4.27 -1.75 6.61
CA LEU A 57 -3.28 -0.85 6.01
C LEU A 57 -3.93 0.41 5.44
N GLU A 58 -5.09 0.28 4.79
CA GLU A 58 -5.87 1.41 4.26
C GLU A 58 -6.30 2.36 5.38
N GLU A 59 -6.85 1.83 6.47
CA GLU A 59 -7.21 2.62 7.66
C GLU A 59 -5.98 3.31 8.28
N GLN A 60 -4.84 2.60 8.38
CA GLN A 60 -3.60 3.19 8.87
C GLN A 60 -3.12 4.32 7.96
N GLN A 61 -3.15 4.14 6.63
CA GLN A 61 -2.72 5.15 5.67
C GLN A 61 -3.65 6.37 5.67
N LEU A 62 -4.96 6.16 5.72
CA LEU A 62 -5.96 7.24 5.85
C LEU A 62 -5.73 8.03 7.15
N GLY A 63 -5.50 7.34 8.27
CA GLY A 63 -5.16 7.96 9.54
C GLY A 63 -3.84 8.74 9.49
N ASN A 64 -2.84 8.23 8.75
CA ASN A 64 -1.54 8.87 8.62
C ASN A 64 -1.60 10.13 7.74
N ARG A 65 -2.44 10.15 6.70
CA ARG A 65 -2.65 11.33 5.85
C ARG A 65 -3.21 12.51 6.66
N GLY A 66 -4.14 12.25 7.57
CA GLY A 66 -4.67 13.27 8.48
C GLY A 66 -3.58 13.84 9.39
N LYS A 67 -2.75 12.98 10.00
CA LYS A 67 -1.63 13.40 10.85
C LYS A 67 -0.58 14.21 10.09
N MET A 68 -0.20 13.78 8.89
CA MET A 68 0.77 14.49 8.05
C MET A 68 0.29 15.90 7.70
N VAL A 69 -1.00 16.07 7.37
CA VAL A 69 -1.58 17.40 7.10
C VAL A 69 -1.55 18.27 8.35
N GLN A 70 -1.88 17.71 9.53
CA GLN A 70 -1.81 18.45 10.79
C GLN A 70 -0.38 18.89 11.12
N GLU A 71 0.59 17.99 11.03
CA GLU A 71 2.01 18.29 11.26
C GLU A 71 2.52 19.37 10.28
N SER A 72 2.16 19.25 9.00
CA SER A 72 2.52 20.26 7.99
C SER A 72 1.90 21.63 8.28
N ASN A 73 0.65 21.69 8.74
CA ASN A 73 0.01 22.94 9.12
C ASN A 73 0.70 23.58 10.34
N VAL A 74 1.04 22.78 11.35
CA VAL A 74 1.77 23.24 12.54
C VAL A 74 3.14 23.80 12.14
N GLN A 75 3.90 23.08 11.30
CA GLN A 75 5.20 23.55 10.83
C GLN A 75 5.07 24.85 10.02
N THR A 76 4.07 24.94 9.13
CA THR A 76 3.80 26.15 8.35
C THR A 76 3.51 27.35 9.27
N GLN A 77 2.75 27.13 10.35
CA GLN A 77 2.45 28.17 11.31
C GLN A 77 3.71 28.65 12.06
N ILE A 78 4.58 27.72 12.46
CA ILE A 78 5.88 28.05 13.07
C ILE A 78 6.75 28.85 12.10
N ASP A 79 6.80 28.47 10.83
CA ASP A 79 7.59 29.17 9.81
C ASP A 79 7.06 30.59 9.56
N ILE A 80 5.73 30.76 9.55
CA ILE A 80 5.09 32.09 9.44
C ILE A 80 5.47 32.97 10.64
N GLU A 81 5.43 32.43 11.87
CA GLU A 81 5.79 33.16 13.08
C GLU A 81 7.27 33.55 13.09
N SER A 82 8.15 32.62 12.69
CA SER A 82 9.58 32.88 12.51
C SER A 82 9.84 33.97 11.46
N LEU A 83 9.12 33.92 10.34
CA LEU A 83 9.24 34.93 9.28
C LEU A 83 8.77 36.31 9.77
N LYS A 84 7.66 36.39 10.51
CA LYS A 84 7.18 37.64 11.11
C LYS A 84 8.19 38.21 12.09
N ALA A 85 8.75 37.39 12.97
CA ALA A 85 9.78 37.82 13.91
C ALA A 85 11.02 38.40 13.19
N LYS A 86 11.49 37.74 12.12
CA LYS A 86 12.59 38.24 11.29
C LYS A 86 12.24 39.53 10.55
N TYR A 87 11.00 39.67 10.10
CA TYR A 87 10.54 40.91 9.48
C TYR A 87 10.58 42.06 10.50
N ASP A 88 10.01 41.83 11.68
CA ASP A 88 9.95 42.85 12.74
C ASP A 88 11.33 43.26 13.26
N SER A 89 12.30 42.34 13.30
CA SER A 89 13.67 42.68 13.71
C SER A 89 14.43 43.51 12.66
N ASN A 90 14.15 43.31 11.37
CA ASN A 90 14.96 43.87 10.30
C ASN A 90 14.30 45.07 9.60
N LYS A 91 13.00 45.30 9.79
CA LYS A 91 12.25 46.34 9.07
C LYS A 91 12.80 47.74 9.34
N ASP A 92 13.17 48.05 10.57
CA ASP A 92 13.58 49.40 10.96
C ASP A 92 14.97 49.73 10.41
N GLU A 93 15.91 48.79 10.48
CA GLU A 93 17.25 48.92 9.87
C GLU A 93 17.15 49.08 8.34
N LEU A 94 16.28 48.29 7.69
CA LEU A 94 16.04 48.39 6.26
C LEU A 94 15.46 49.76 5.86
N LEU A 95 14.47 50.24 6.62
CA LEU A 95 13.85 51.55 6.41
C LEU A 95 14.86 52.68 6.54
N GLU A 96 15.69 52.67 7.59
CA GLU A 96 16.73 53.68 7.80
C GLU A 96 17.75 53.68 6.64
N ARG A 97 18.18 52.50 6.20
CA ARG A 97 19.11 52.36 5.08
C ARG A 97 18.52 52.87 3.77
N ILE A 98 17.26 52.57 3.49
CA ILE A 98 16.56 53.07 2.29
C ILE A 98 16.44 54.60 2.37
N MET A 99 15.97 55.15 3.49
CA MET A 99 15.82 56.60 3.67
C MET A 99 17.15 57.33 3.53
N THR A 100 18.21 56.81 4.14
CA THR A 100 19.55 57.39 4.03
C THR A 100 20.04 57.41 2.58
N THR A 101 19.85 56.30 1.86
CA THR A 101 20.29 56.20 0.46
C THR A 101 19.49 57.13 -0.46
N VAL A 102 18.18 57.27 -0.24
CA VAL A 102 17.31 58.13 -1.05
C VAL A 102 17.58 59.62 -0.78
N CYS A 103 17.89 59.99 0.46
CA CYS A 103 18.18 61.37 0.85
C CYS A 103 19.64 61.79 0.58
N ASP A 104 20.56 60.85 0.34
CA ASP A 104 21.98 61.11 0.00
C ASP A 104 22.13 61.49 -1.49
N ILE A 105 21.70 62.71 -1.83
CA ILE A 105 21.83 63.23 -3.19
C ILE A 105 23.30 63.63 -3.42
N LYS A 106 24.01 62.81 -4.19
CA LYS A 106 25.38 63.07 -4.66
C LYS A 106 25.35 63.54 -6.12
N PRO A 107 25.21 64.85 -6.38
CA PRO A 107 25.24 65.37 -7.74
C PRO A 107 26.62 65.08 -8.33
N LYS A 108 26.65 64.28 -9.38
CA LYS A 108 27.85 64.02 -10.17
C LYS A 108 27.70 64.66 -11.52
N SER A 109 28.69 65.46 -11.89
CA SER A 109 28.85 65.93 -13.25
C SER A 109 28.95 64.73 -14.18
N HIS A 110 28.28 64.81 -15.33
CA HIS A 110 28.44 63.79 -16.36
C HIS A 110 29.91 63.73 -16.79
N ILE A 111 30.40 62.53 -17.11
CA ILE A 111 31.82 62.23 -17.36
C ILE A 111 32.43 63.11 -18.46
N ASN A 112 31.58 63.64 -19.35
CA ASN A 112 31.98 64.46 -20.51
C ASN A 112 31.81 65.97 -20.32
N VAL A 113 31.62 66.48 -19.10
CA VAL A 113 31.56 67.93 -18.90
C VAL A 113 32.90 68.56 -19.29
N ARG A 114 32.83 69.50 -20.24
CA ARG A 114 33.95 70.35 -20.64
C ARG A 114 33.79 71.69 -19.92
N ILE A 115 34.76 72.01 -19.09
CA ILE A 115 34.88 73.33 -18.44
C ILE A 115 35.77 74.14 -19.38
N GLU A 116 35.22 75.21 -19.96
CA GLU A 116 36.00 76.20 -20.72
C GLU A 116 36.78 77.14 -19.78
#